data_AF-A0A2N2F3R2-F1
#
_entry.id   AF-A0A2N2F3R2-F1
#
_cell.length_a   1.000
_cell.length_b   1.000
_cell.length_c   1.000
_cell.angle_alpha   90.00
_cell.angle_beta   90.00
_cell.angle_gamma   90.00
#
_symmetry.space_group_name_H-M   'P 1'
#
loop_
_entity.id
_entity.type
_entity.pdbx_description
1 polymer ?
#
loop_
_entity_poly.entity_id
_entity_poly.type
_entity_poly.pdbx_seq_one_letter_code
_entity_poly.pdbx_strand_id
1 'polypeptide(L)'
;MKLIKGKKKSASPVIMPKIKNNRPQIVKRKRKFQFPKLFEKNKYGNRRKVQINLKILVLPVLAILFLGFVYISIRYVTFMRSSAVNEENYIVGDVVGLENIPEYPGTEFIFKNNLEDSVVKEFLSGGNSAYRLLVRASIEDIEEYYKEILSGKGWELVAEIPLGTEDKKYGQYWVKDGKGLRIYSKFKDIWYETITEEEAKTALANRVQDEIEREMLMASSEKQDLLPDYPWKIQIPKEYIIKYSATDNKDLRAVSFQKLGSNDIIEIYPLSKIGSKELDFMLNDYCKIKSTEEIKYSVMNTIPTGFRDYLSLRGNIVSNDKNMEIIMLPNSFNGIVYVMSSTKQNDPLFGYILENIKPMGSKD
;
A
#
# COMPACT_ATOMS: atom_id res chain seq x y z
N MET A 1 -62.98 -13.43 118.89
CA MET A 1 -64.24 -14.15 118.61
C MET A 1 -64.65 -13.86 117.16
N LYS A 2 -65.02 -14.92 116.41
CA LYS A 2 -65.50 -15.07 115.02
C LYS A 2 -65.71 -13.86 114.07
N LEU A 3 -65.08 -14.00 112.88
CA LEU A 3 -65.54 -13.82 111.48
C LEU A 3 -66.87 -13.07 111.18
N ILE A 4 -66.92 -12.28 110.08
CA ILE A 4 -67.61 -12.64 108.81
C ILE A 4 -67.47 -11.56 107.70
N LYS A 5 -67.25 -12.10 106.49
CA LYS A 5 -67.30 -11.65 105.07
C LYS A 5 -67.88 -10.29 104.66
N GLY A 6 -67.18 -9.65 103.71
CA GLY A 6 -67.72 -8.63 102.78
C GLY A 6 -68.09 -9.19 101.38
N LYS A 7 -69.06 -8.52 100.72
CA LYS A 7 -69.55 -8.82 99.36
C LYS A 7 -69.45 -7.58 98.44
N LYS A 8 -69.25 -7.86 97.14
CA LYS A 8 -69.10 -6.96 95.96
C LYS A 8 -70.40 -6.30 95.48
N LYS A 9 -70.31 -5.18 94.73
CA LYS A 9 -70.55 -5.06 93.26
C LYS A 9 -70.44 -3.60 92.76
N SER A 10 -70.41 -3.44 91.43
CA SER A 10 -69.75 -2.43 90.59
C SER A 10 -70.69 -1.50 89.77
N ALA A 11 -70.13 -0.39 89.25
CA ALA A 11 -70.37 0.36 87.98
C ALA A 11 -70.22 1.88 88.27
N SER A 12 -69.76 2.82 87.42
CA SER A 12 -69.47 2.93 85.98
C SER A 12 -68.53 4.16 85.76
N PRO A 13 -68.10 4.52 84.52
CA PRO A 13 -66.82 5.18 84.22
C PRO A 13 -66.89 6.70 83.96
N VAL A 14 -65.74 7.39 84.02
CA VAL A 14 -65.55 8.74 83.44
C VAL A 14 -64.13 8.87 82.86
N ILE A 15 -64.03 9.41 81.64
CA ILE A 15 -62.80 9.71 80.88
C ILE A 15 -62.57 11.22 80.88
N MET A 16 -61.31 11.67 81.08
CA MET A 16 -60.60 12.83 80.47
C MET A 16 -59.30 13.18 81.27
N PRO A 17 -58.35 14.03 80.82
CA PRO A 17 -57.86 14.36 79.47
C PRO A 17 -56.30 14.30 79.33
N LYS A 18 -55.79 14.69 78.14
CA LYS A 18 -54.42 14.56 77.58
C LYS A 18 -53.33 15.42 78.26
N ILE A 19 -52.07 14.92 78.27
CA ILE A 19 -50.85 15.73 78.52
C ILE A 19 -49.80 15.53 77.41
N LYS A 20 -49.20 16.66 77.03
CA LYS A 20 -48.30 16.93 75.90
C LYS A 20 -46.96 16.17 75.96
N ASN A 21 -46.52 15.75 74.78
CA ASN A 21 -45.16 15.29 74.46
C ASN A 21 -44.11 16.35 74.79
N ASN A 22 -43.23 16.06 75.74
CA ASN A 22 -41.88 16.63 75.83
C ASN A 22 -40.89 15.46 75.83
N ARG A 23 -40.35 15.13 74.64
CA ARG A 23 -39.26 14.18 74.52
C ARG A 23 -37.94 14.90 74.88
N PRO A 24 -37.17 14.43 75.88
CA PRO A 24 -35.86 15.00 76.14
C PRO A 24 -34.88 14.65 75.02
N GLN A 25 -34.08 15.64 74.58
CA GLN A 25 -32.97 15.46 73.64
C GLN A 25 -31.93 14.51 74.24
N ILE A 26 -31.76 13.34 73.63
CA ILE A 26 -30.69 12.40 73.98
C ILE A 26 -29.39 12.94 73.39
N VAL A 27 -28.56 13.53 74.25
CA VAL A 27 -27.19 13.93 73.96
C VAL A 27 -26.39 12.68 73.60
N LYS A 28 -25.95 12.58 72.33
CA LYS A 28 -25.03 11.52 71.87
C LYS A 28 -23.67 11.70 72.57
N ARG A 29 -23.43 10.97 73.65
CA ARG A 29 -22.08 10.78 74.21
C ARG A 29 -21.21 10.05 73.18
N LYS A 30 -20.11 10.67 72.76
CA LYS A 30 -19.06 10.05 71.94
C LYS A 30 -18.60 8.75 72.61
N ARG A 31 -18.66 7.62 71.88
CA ARG A 31 -18.07 6.35 72.33
C ARG A 31 -16.57 6.52 72.44
N LYS A 32 -16.02 6.37 73.66
CA LYS A 32 -14.57 6.19 73.85
C LYS A 32 -14.18 4.83 73.25
N PHE A 33 -13.14 4.85 72.43
CA PHE A 33 -12.45 3.65 71.94
C PHE A 33 -12.12 2.74 73.14
N GLN A 34 -12.65 1.53 73.14
CA GLN A 34 -12.24 0.45 74.05
C GLN A 34 -11.56 -0.61 73.20
N PHE A 35 -10.28 -0.86 73.47
CA PHE A 35 -9.54 -1.97 72.89
C PHE A 35 -10.17 -3.30 73.34
N PRO A 36 -10.34 -4.30 72.46
CA PRO A 36 -10.79 -5.61 72.88
C PRO A 36 -9.71 -6.27 73.74
N LYS A 37 -10.09 -6.65 74.97
CA LYS A 37 -9.33 -7.54 75.85
C LYS A 37 -9.14 -8.88 75.12
N LEU A 38 -7.91 -9.15 74.69
CA LEU A 38 -7.56 -10.32 73.87
C LEU A 38 -7.36 -11.64 74.65
N PHE A 39 -7.56 -11.67 75.97
CA PHE A 39 -7.37 -12.89 76.76
C PHE A 39 -8.36 -13.00 77.93
N GLU A 40 -9.59 -13.39 77.64
CA GLU A 40 -10.47 -14.04 78.61
C GLU A 40 -10.85 -15.43 78.09
N LYS A 41 -10.36 -16.47 78.78
CA LYS A 41 -10.69 -17.87 78.51
C LYS A 41 -12.12 -18.15 78.99
N ASN A 42 -13.07 -18.10 78.07
CA ASN A 42 -14.44 -18.52 78.35
C ASN A 42 -14.58 -20.04 78.27
N LYS A 43 -15.21 -20.58 79.32
CA LYS A 43 -15.57 -21.99 79.51
C LYS A 43 -16.51 -22.47 78.39
N TYR A 44 -16.34 -23.76 78.07
CA TYR A 44 -17.12 -24.53 77.11
C TYR A 44 -18.63 -24.34 77.28
N GLY A 45 -19.23 -23.60 76.33
CA GLY A 45 -20.67 -23.52 76.12
C GLY A 45 -21.03 -24.16 74.79
N ASN A 46 -22.04 -25.03 74.81
CA ASN A 46 -22.55 -25.84 73.70
C ASN A 46 -22.63 -25.07 72.36
N ARG A 47 -21.85 -25.52 71.37
CA ARG A 47 -21.91 -25.05 69.99
C ARG A 47 -23.25 -25.46 69.36
N ARG A 48 -24.20 -24.53 69.29
CA ARG A 48 -25.29 -24.60 68.30
C ARG A 48 -24.65 -24.59 66.91
N LYS A 49 -24.74 -25.71 66.17
CA LYS A 49 -24.44 -25.75 64.74
C LYS A 49 -25.45 -24.84 64.03
N VAL A 50 -25.06 -23.61 63.73
CA VAL A 50 -25.78 -22.79 62.75
C VAL A 50 -25.52 -23.46 61.40
N GLN A 51 -26.54 -24.13 60.84
CA GLN A 51 -26.50 -24.57 59.45
C GLN A 51 -26.58 -23.32 58.57
N ILE A 52 -25.42 -22.73 58.28
CA ILE A 52 -25.29 -21.67 57.30
C ILE A 52 -25.66 -22.29 55.96
N ASN A 53 -26.74 -21.79 55.35
CA ASN A 53 -27.21 -22.25 54.06
C ASN A 53 -26.17 -21.88 52.99
N LEU A 54 -25.28 -22.83 52.65
CA LEU A 54 -24.15 -22.66 51.73
C LEU A 54 -24.56 -21.98 50.42
N LYS A 55 -25.80 -22.19 49.95
CA LYS A 55 -26.35 -21.55 48.75
C LYS A 55 -26.34 -20.01 48.79
N ILE A 56 -26.49 -19.40 49.97
CA ILE A 56 -26.49 -17.94 50.14
C ILE A 56 -25.05 -17.37 50.14
N LEU A 57 -24.05 -18.19 50.48
CA LEU A 57 -22.64 -17.79 50.52
C LEU A 57 -21.94 -17.99 49.17
N VAL A 58 -22.44 -18.90 48.34
CA VAL A 58 -21.91 -19.17 46.98
C VAL A 58 -22.12 -17.97 46.04
N LEU A 59 -23.25 -17.27 46.15
CA LEU A 59 -23.60 -16.16 45.25
C LEU A 59 -22.64 -14.95 45.34
N PRO A 60 -22.27 -14.43 46.52
CA PRO A 60 -21.27 -13.37 46.61
C PRO A 60 -19.86 -13.84 46.22
N VAL A 61 -19.51 -15.11 46.46
CA VAL A 61 -18.22 -15.68 46.05
C VAL A 61 -18.11 -15.77 44.52
N LEU A 62 -19.19 -16.18 43.84
CA LEU A 62 -19.29 -16.17 42.38
C LEU A 62 -19.22 -14.76 41.80
N ALA A 63 -19.87 -13.79 42.45
CA ALA A 63 -19.80 -12.39 42.04
C ALA A 63 -18.37 -11.82 42.16
N ILE A 64 -17.65 -12.17 43.24
CA ILE A 64 -16.24 -11.79 43.43
C ILE A 64 -15.35 -12.46 42.38
N LEU A 65 -15.55 -13.75 42.10
CA LEU A 65 -14.81 -14.46 41.04
C LEU A 65 -15.09 -13.87 39.66
N PHE A 66 -16.34 -13.51 39.36
CA PHE A 66 -16.71 -12.87 38.10
C PHE A 66 -16.08 -11.49 37.97
N LEU A 67 -16.13 -10.65 39.02
CA LEU A 67 -15.44 -9.36 39.04
C LEU A 67 -13.93 -9.50 38.90
N GLY A 68 -13.33 -10.51 39.54
CA GLY A 68 -11.91 -10.85 39.37
C GLY A 68 -11.58 -11.27 37.94
N PHE A 69 -12.43 -12.08 37.32
CA PHE A 69 -12.27 -12.52 35.93
C PHE A 69 -12.42 -11.35 34.95
N VAL A 70 -13.39 -10.46 35.16
CA VAL A 70 -13.55 -9.22 34.38
C VAL A 70 -12.33 -8.31 34.56
N TYR A 71 -11.84 -8.14 35.79
CA TYR A 71 -10.63 -7.36 36.06
C TYR A 71 -9.40 -7.94 35.36
N ILE A 72 -9.19 -9.26 35.42
CA ILE A 72 -8.11 -9.96 34.73
C ILE A 72 -8.28 -9.83 33.21
N SER A 73 -9.50 -9.94 32.69
CA SER A 73 -9.79 -9.81 31.26
C SER A 73 -9.52 -8.38 30.77
N ILE A 74 -9.95 -7.37 31.51
CA ILE A 74 -9.64 -5.96 31.21
C ILE A 74 -8.14 -5.76 31.28
N ARG A 75 -7.46 -6.23 32.33
CA ARG A 75 -6.00 -6.14 32.47
C ARG A 75 -5.27 -6.84 31.33
N TYR A 76 -5.74 -8.01 30.92
CA TYR A 76 -5.16 -8.79 29.83
C TYR A 76 -5.40 -8.10 28.48
N VAL A 77 -6.59 -7.55 28.23
CA VAL A 77 -6.87 -6.75 27.03
C VAL A 77 -6.06 -5.46 27.02
N THR A 78 -5.93 -4.77 28.16
CA THR A 78 -5.06 -3.58 28.26
C THR A 78 -3.60 -3.95 28.15
N PHE A 79 -3.18 -5.13 28.61
CA PHE A 79 -1.82 -5.64 28.46
C PHE A 79 -1.56 -6.03 27.01
N MET A 80 -2.47 -6.72 26.34
CA MET A 80 -2.38 -7.01 24.90
C MET A 80 -2.43 -5.74 24.06
N ARG A 81 -3.18 -4.71 24.47
CA ARG A 81 -3.16 -3.39 23.83
C ARG A 81 -1.87 -2.62 24.12
N SER A 82 -1.36 -2.63 25.36
CA SER A 82 -0.09 -1.98 25.70
C SER A 82 1.11 -2.74 25.18
N SER A 83 1.00 -4.05 24.96
CA SER A 83 2.04 -4.90 24.38
C SER A 83 1.94 -4.99 22.85
N ALA A 84 0.79 -4.66 22.26
CA ALA A 84 0.68 -4.31 20.85
C ALA A 84 1.15 -2.86 20.57
N VAL A 85 1.12 -2.00 21.59
CA VAL A 85 1.73 -0.66 21.63
C VAL A 85 3.06 -0.71 22.43
N ASN A 86 3.70 -1.88 22.49
CA ASN A 86 5.13 -1.87 22.78
C ASN A 86 5.76 -1.42 21.47
N GLU A 87 6.12 -0.14 21.43
CA GLU A 87 7.23 0.38 20.64
C GLU A 87 8.45 -0.50 20.96
N GLU A 88 8.55 -1.68 20.35
CA GLU A 88 9.87 -2.16 19.99
C GLU A 88 10.47 -0.97 19.24
N ASN A 89 11.59 -0.45 19.74
CA ASN A 89 12.35 0.58 19.07
C ASN A 89 12.88 -0.04 17.76
N TYR A 90 12.00 -0.16 16.78
CA TYR A 90 12.36 -0.45 15.41
C TYR A 90 13.23 0.73 15.01
N ILE A 91 14.46 0.45 14.63
CA ILE A 91 15.33 1.45 14.04
C ILE A 91 14.64 1.83 12.73
N VAL A 92 13.91 2.94 12.71
CA VAL A 92 13.30 3.48 11.49
C VAL A 92 14.45 4.04 10.65
N GLY A 93 14.88 3.24 9.67
CA GLY A 93 15.78 3.67 8.61
C GLY A 93 15.06 4.48 7.53
N ASP A 94 15.83 4.93 6.55
CA ASP A 94 15.27 5.44 5.30
C ASP A 94 15.08 4.28 4.31
N VAL A 95 14.07 4.42 3.44
CA VAL A 95 13.73 3.47 2.39
C VAL A 95 14.92 3.31 1.43
N VAL A 96 15.38 2.08 1.24
CA VAL A 96 16.51 1.77 0.35
C VAL A 96 16.20 2.28 -1.06
N GLY A 97 17.11 3.10 -1.60
CA GLY A 97 17.00 3.71 -2.93
C GLY A 97 16.29 5.06 -2.95
N LEU A 98 15.70 5.51 -1.84
CA LEU A 98 14.95 6.77 -1.75
C LEU A 98 15.46 7.64 -0.59
N GLU A 99 15.82 8.89 -0.90
CA GLU A 99 16.32 9.81 0.12
C GLU A 99 15.18 10.42 0.94
N ASN A 100 15.36 10.48 2.27
CA ASN A 100 14.45 11.14 3.23
C ASN A 100 13.02 10.54 3.32
N ILE A 101 12.80 9.34 2.78
CA ILE A 101 11.54 8.61 2.95
C ILE A 101 11.74 7.60 4.09
N PRO A 102 11.02 7.72 5.21
CA PRO A 102 11.14 6.77 6.30
C PRO A 102 10.50 5.43 5.93
N GLU A 103 11.14 4.34 6.32
CA GLU A 103 10.56 3.01 6.21
C GLU A 103 9.42 2.83 7.22
N TYR A 104 8.40 2.05 6.85
CA TYR A 104 7.33 1.73 7.79
C TYR A 104 7.88 0.83 8.92
N PRO A 105 7.54 1.09 10.20
CA PRO A 105 8.10 0.34 11.32
C PRO A 105 7.85 -1.17 11.21
N GLY A 106 8.88 -1.97 11.51
CA GLY A 106 8.76 -3.43 11.49
C GLY A 106 8.64 -4.03 10.09
N THR A 107 9.09 -3.33 9.06
CA THR A 107 9.18 -3.88 7.69
C THR A 107 10.60 -4.29 7.33
N GLU A 108 10.73 -5.17 6.33
CA GLU A 108 12.03 -5.58 5.80
C GLU A 108 12.09 -5.40 4.29
N PHE A 109 13.17 -4.81 3.79
CA PHE A 109 13.39 -4.65 2.35
C PHE A 109 13.42 -6.01 1.63
N ILE A 110 12.57 -6.18 0.61
CA ILE A 110 12.31 -7.48 -0.03
C ILE A 110 13.56 -8.06 -0.69
N PHE A 111 14.45 -7.22 -1.22
CA PHE A 111 15.62 -7.64 -1.99
C PHE A 111 16.93 -7.57 -1.20
N LYS A 112 16.87 -7.58 0.14
CA LYS A 112 18.05 -7.47 1.02
C LYS A 112 19.18 -8.44 0.66
N ASN A 113 18.84 -9.67 0.25
CA ASN A 113 19.82 -10.70 -0.11
C ASN A 113 20.26 -10.67 -1.58
N ASN A 114 19.63 -9.84 -2.41
CA ASN A 114 19.82 -9.81 -3.87
C ASN A 114 20.22 -8.41 -4.37
N LEU A 115 20.82 -7.57 -3.52
CA LEU A 115 21.24 -6.20 -3.89
C LEU A 115 22.22 -6.15 -5.07
N GLU A 116 23.01 -7.21 -5.27
CA GLU A 116 23.98 -7.28 -6.36
C GLU A 116 23.36 -7.66 -7.72
N ASP A 117 22.12 -8.15 -7.72
CA ASP A 117 21.39 -8.52 -8.93
C ASP A 117 21.14 -7.29 -9.82
N SER A 118 21.42 -7.40 -11.12
CA SER A 118 21.24 -6.32 -12.08
C SER A 118 19.79 -5.83 -12.15
N VAL A 119 18.81 -6.73 -12.02
CA VAL A 119 17.37 -6.40 -12.04
C VAL A 119 17.00 -5.60 -10.80
N VAL A 120 17.55 -5.95 -9.63
CA VAL A 120 17.32 -5.23 -8.38
C VAL A 120 17.97 -3.85 -8.42
N LYS A 121 19.17 -3.74 -8.97
CA LYS A 121 19.84 -2.45 -9.19
C LYS A 121 19.04 -1.55 -10.12
N GLU A 122 18.53 -2.10 -11.22
CA GLU A 122 17.66 -1.38 -12.15
C GLU A 122 16.40 -0.88 -11.44
N PHE A 123 15.71 -1.76 -10.72
CA PHE A 123 14.52 -1.45 -9.94
C PHE A 123 14.75 -0.28 -8.96
N LEU A 124 15.83 -0.34 -8.17
CA LEU A 124 16.21 0.72 -7.24
C LEU A 124 16.61 2.02 -7.94
N SER A 125 17.41 1.93 -9.00
CA SER A 125 17.87 3.10 -9.78
C SER A 125 16.72 3.81 -10.50
N GLY A 126 15.66 3.09 -10.83
CA GLY A 126 14.40 3.64 -11.35
C GLY A 126 13.56 4.33 -10.28
N GLY A 127 14.07 4.49 -9.05
CA GLY A 127 13.36 5.15 -7.96
C GLY A 127 12.26 4.29 -7.33
N ASN A 128 12.36 2.96 -7.43
CA ASN A 128 11.41 2.05 -6.80
C ASN A 128 12.01 1.37 -5.58
N SER A 129 11.17 1.06 -4.60
CA SER A 129 11.56 0.25 -3.46
C SER A 129 10.38 -0.57 -2.96
N ALA A 130 10.63 -1.70 -2.32
CA ALA A 130 9.57 -2.59 -1.86
C ALA A 130 9.95 -3.28 -0.53
N TYR A 131 9.00 -3.27 0.40
CA TYR A 131 9.18 -3.67 1.79
C TYR A 131 8.10 -4.65 2.22
N ARG A 132 8.51 -5.73 2.89
CA ARG A 132 7.62 -6.74 3.43
C ARG A 132 7.08 -6.33 4.78
N LEU A 133 5.76 -6.40 4.93
CA LEU A 133 5.10 -6.22 6.22
C LEU A 133 5.23 -7.50 7.06
N LEU A 134 6.01 -7.43 8.14
CA LEU A 134 6.14 -8.54 9.11
C LEU A 134 4.97 -8.54 10.11
N VAL A 135 4.41 -7.37 10.37
CA VAL A 135 3.26 -7.14 11.25
C VAL A 135 1.97 -7.14 10.42
N ARG A 136 0.86 -7.61 11.00
CA ARG A 136 -0.49 -7.45 10.41
C ARG A 136 -0.99 -6.01 10.55
N ALA A 137 -0.23 -5.04 10.04
CA ALA A 137 -0.73 -3.69 9.86
C ALA A 137 -1.77 -3.69 8.74
N SER A 138 -2.85 -2.93 8.93
CA SER A 138 -3.83 -2.68 7.88
C SER A 138 -3.28 -1.67 6.87
N ILE A 139 -3.93 -1.57 5.70
CA ILE A 139 -3.56 -0.58 4.69
C ILE A 139 -3.77 0.83 5.27
N GLU A 140 -4.86 1.00 6.01
CA GLU A 140 -5.24 2.23 6.67
C GLU A 140 -4.19 2.68 7.70
N ASP A 141 -3.60 1.74 8.46
CA ASP A 141 -2.52 2.05 9.41
C ASP A 141 -1.25 2.56 8.71
N ILE A 142 -0.96 2.04 7.52
CA ILE A 142 0.19 2.46 6.70
C ILE A 142 -0.06 3.86 6.13
N GLU A 143 -1.27 4.07 5.60
CA GLU A 143 -1.71 5.34 5.03
C GLU A 143 -1.75 6.46 6.08
N GLU A 144 -2.17 6.16 7.31
CA GLU A 144 -2.18 7.12 8.42
C GLU A 144 -0.77 7.44 8.92
N TYR A 145 0.11 6.44 9.05
CA TYR A 145 1.51 6.64 9.41
C TYR A 145 2.22 7.61 8.47
N TYR A 146 2.06 7.43 7.16
CA TYR A 146 2.70 8.30 6.17
C TYR A 146 2.11 9.70 6.15
N LYS A 147 0.80 9.84 6.43
CA LYS A 147 0.17 11.15 6.61
C LYS A 147 0.80 11.97 7.73
N GLU A 148 1.10 11.36 8.85
CA GLU A 148 1.73 12.07 9.96
C GLU A 148 3.21 12.38 9.67
N ILE A 149 3.97 11.35 9.27
CA ILE A 149 5.43 11.45 9.20
C ILE A 149 5.91 12.25 7.98
N LEU A 150 5.31 12.06 6.80
CA LEU A 150 5.75 12.76 5.59
C LEU A 150 5.38 14.24 5.61
N SER A 151 4.20 14.58 6.13
CA SER A 151 3.82 15.98 6.35
C SER A 151 4.78 16.68 7.30
N GLY A 152 5.22 16.01 8.38
CA GLY A 152 6.27 16.53 9.27
C GLY A 152 7.64 16.73 8.58
N LYS A 153 7.91 15.98 7.51
CA LYS A 153 9.13 16.10 6.69
C LYS A 153 8.97 17.05 5.48
N GLY A 154 7.86 17.77 5.38
CA GLY A 154 7.61 18.76 4.32
C GLY A 154 7.13 18.19 2.99
N TRP A 155 6.60 16.96 2.97
CA TRP A 155 5.89 16.42 1.81
C TRP A 155 4.42 16.82 1.85
N GLU A 156 3.89 17.22 0.70
CA GLU A 156 2.48 17.57 0.53
C GLU A 156 1.72 16.37 -0.05
N LEU A 157 0.63 15.95 0.61
CA LEU A 157 -0.29 14.94 0.07
C LEU A 157 -1.14 15.58 -1.03
N VAL A 158 -0.96 15.16 -2.28
CA VAL A 158 -1.68 15.73 -3.44
C VAL A 158 -2.86 14.87 -3.88
N ALA A 159 -2.82 13.55 -3.66
CA ALA A 159 -3.92 12.65 -3.97
C ALA A 159 -3.87 11.37 -3.11
N GLU A 160 -5.05 10.81 -2.85
CA GLU A 160 -5.22 9.51 -2.23
C GLU A 160 -6.28 8.75 -3.02
N ILE A 161 -5.84 7.70 -3.72
CA ILE A 161 -6.69 6.95 -4.65
C ILE A 161 -6.97 5.58 -4.05
N PRO A 162 -8.24 5.18 -3.87
CA PRO A 162 -8.61 3.89 -3.34
C PRO A 162 -8.43 2.76 -4.36
N LEU A 163 -8.25 1.54 -3.86
CA LEU A 163 -8.24 0.31 -4.68
C LEU A 163 -9.54 0.20 -5.49
N GLY A 164 -9.42 -0.17 -6.77
CA GLY A 164 -10.57 -0.37 -7.66
C GLY A 164 -11.01 0.87 -8.44
N THR A 165 -10.28 1.98 -8.33
CA THR A 165 -10.45 3.13 -9.22
C THR A 165 -10.03 2.76 -10.64
N GLU A 166 -10.87 3.03 -11.63
CA GLU A 166 -10.63 2.59 -13.03
C GLU A 166 -9.68 3.50 -13.79
N ASP A 167 -9.68 4.80 -13.52
CA ASP A 167 -8.97 5.83 -14.30
C ASP A 167 -7.64 6.27 -13.67
N LYS A 168 -7.30 5.77 -12.48
CA LYS A 168 -6.12 6.17 -11.69
C LYS A 168 -5.50 4.97 -10.99
N LYS A 169 -4.21 5.08 -10.69
CA LYS A 169 -3.51 4.03 -9.93
C LYS A 169 -3.78 4.20 -8.43
N TYR A 170 -3.96 3.06 -7.74
CA TYR A 170 -4.12 3.02 -6.29
C TYR A 170 -2.88 3.54 -5.55
N GLY A 171 -3.07 4.28 -4.46
CA GLY A 171 -2.03 4.68 -3.52
C GLY A 171 -2.16 6.11 -3.00
N GLN A 172 -1.23 6.49 -2.13
CA GLN A 172 -1.03 7.86 -1.67
C GLN A 172 0.05 8.54 -2.50
N TYR A 173 -0.22 9.78 -2.90
CA TYR A 173 0.62 10.57 -3.78
C TYR A 173 1.11 11.82 -3.06
N TRP A 174 2.42 11.99 -3.06
CA TRP A 174 3.13 13.00 -2.30
C TRP A 174 4.01 13.83 -3.24
N VAL A 175 4.17 15.11 -2.94
CA VAL A 175 5.06 16.00 -3.68
C VAL A 175 5.99 16.74 -2.72
N LYS A 176 7.26 16.85 -3.10
CA LYS A 176 8.25 17.67 -2.40
C LYS A 176 9.38 18.08 -3.35
N ASP A 177 9.76 19.35 -3.34
CA ASP A 177 10.93 19.88 -4.06
C ASP A 177 10.97 19.48 -5.56
N GLY A 178 9.83 19.53 -6.25
CA GLY A 178 9.70 19.15 -7.67
C GLY A 178 9.71 17.63 -7.94
N LYS A 179 9.75 16.80 -6.91
CA LYS A 179 9.67 15.33 -7.00
C LYS A 179 8.29 14.85 -6.56
N GLY A 180 7.79 13.82 -7.23
CA GLY A 180 6.61 13.07 -6.82
C GLY A 180 7.01 11.74 -6.17
N LEU A 181 6.18 11.26 -5.25
CA LEU A 181 6.32 9.96 -4.61
C LEU A 181 4.94 9.31 -4.55
N ARG A 182 4.87 8.04 -4.90
CA ARG A 182 3.70 7.20 -4.68
C ARG A 182 4.04 6.10 -3.70
N ILE A 183 3.20 5.96 -2.68
CA ILE A 183 3.26 4.87 -1.70
C ILE A 183 1.97 4.06 -1.83
N TYR A 184 2.09 2.75 -2.00
CA TYR A 184 0.93 1.87 -2.17
C TYR A 184 1.20 0.47 -1.62
N SER A 185 0.14 -0.24 -1.25
CA SER A 185 0.24 -1.65 -0.89
C SER A 185 -0.05 -2.58 -2.06
N LYS A 186 0.75 -3.64 -2.22
CA LYS A 186 0.51 -4.71 -3.19
C LYS A 186 0.97 -6.03 -2.59
N PHE A 187 0.09 -7.05 -2.64
CA PHE A 187 0.34 -8.39 -2.07
C PHE A 187 0.77 -8.41 -0.60
N LYS A 188 0.30 -7.46 0.22
CA LYS A 188 0.72 -7.26 1.63
C LYS A 188 2.18 -6.81 1.80
N ASP A 189 2.73 -6.19 0.77
CA ASP A 189 4.00 -5.48 0.83
C ASP A 189 3.72 -3.98 0.60
N ILE A 190 4.62 -3.12 1.07
CA ILE A 190 4.60 -1.67 0.82
C ILE A 190 5.55 -1.38 -0.34
N TRP A 191 5.05 -0.61 -1.30
CA TRP A 191 5.79 -0.22 -2.48
C TRP A 191 5.92 1.29 -2.52
N TYR A 192 7.11 1.73 -2.90
CA TYR A 192 7.47 3.13 -3.08
C TYR A 192 7.92 3.32 -4.51
N GLU A 193 7.45 4.40 -5.14
CA GLU A 193 7.74 4.72 -6.52
C GLU A 193 7.98 6.23 -6.62
N THR A 194 9.18 6.63 -7.04
CA THR A 194 9.47 8.01 -7.39
C THR A 194 8.88 8.31 -8.75
N ILE A 195 8.10 9.38 -8.83
CA ILE A 195 7.41 9.82 -10.04
C ILE A 195 7.63 11.32 -10.23
N THR A 196 7.19 11.85 -11.36
CA THR A 196 7.19 13.30 -11.55
C THR A 196 6.11 13.98 -10.71
N GLU A 197 6.28 15.26 -10.43
CA GLU A 197 5.27 16.06 -9.73
C GLU A 197 3.92 16.05 -10.47
N GLU A 198 3.94 16.12 -11.80
CA GLU A 198 2.74 16.07 -12.63
C GLU A 198 2.03 14.71 -12.54
N GLU A 199 2.80 13.62 -12.59
CA GLU A 199 2.28 12.27 -12.39
C GLU A 199 1.66 12.08 -11.00
N ALA A 200 2.26 12.68 -9.96
CA ALA A 200 1.71 12.62 -8.62
C ALA A 200 0.38 13.39 -8.52
N LYS A 201 0.32 14.61 -9.07
CA LYS A 201 -0.90 15.44 -9.08
C LYS A 201 -2.03 14.82 -9.90
N THR A 202 -1.71 14.11 -10.97
CA THR A 202 -2.69 13.38 -11.80
C THR A 202 -2.96 11.96 -11.31
N ALA A 203 -2.29 11.52 -10.24
CA ALA A 203 -2.35 10.16 -9.71
C ALA A 203 -2.15 9.06 -10.77
N LEU A 204 -1.19 9.29 -11.67
CA LEU A 204 -0.86 8.42 -12.79
C LEU A 204 -2.02 8.16 -13.78
N ALA A 205 -3.01 9.06 -13.85
CA ALA A 205 -4.15 8.91 -14.77
C ALA A 205 -3.71 8.69 -16.23
N ASN A 206 -2.72 9.44 -16.70
CA ASN A 206 -2.18 9.29 -18.06
C ASN A 206 -1.66 7.87 -18.30
N ARG A 207 -0.97 7.28 -17.32
CA ARG A 207 -0.43 5.92 -17.43
C ARG A 207 -1.54 4.88 -17.51
N VAL A 208 -2.61 5.06 -16.74
CA VAL A 208 -3.80 4.19 -16.81
C VAL A 208 -4.50 4.35 -18.14
N GLN A 209 -4.64 5.58 -18.63
CA GLN A 209 -5.20 5.84 -19.95
C GLN A 209 -4.38 5.16 -21.06
N ASP A 210 -3.05 5.24 -21.00
CA ASP A 210 -2.16 4.58 -21.95
C ASP A 210 -2.28 3.05 -21.88
N GLU A 211 -2.46 2.48 -20.69
CA GLU A 211 -2.73 1.05 -20.49
C GLU A 211 -4.10 0.64 -21.08
N ILE A 212 -5.16 1.40 -20.80
CA ILE A 212 -6.50 1.17 -21.36
C ILE A 212 -6.46 1.27 -22.89
N GLU A 213 -5.78 2.28 -23.44
CA GLU A 213 -5.61 2.43 -24.89
C GLU A 213 -4.89 1.21 -25.46
N ARG A 214 -3.82 0.73 -24.82
CA ARG A 214 -3.13 -0.50 -25.25
C ARG A 214 -4.04 -1.73 -25.23
N GLU A 215 -4.82 -1.92 -24.16
CA GLU A 215 -5.80 -3.01 -24.07
C GLU A 215 -6.86 -2.91 -25.17
N MET A 216 -7.33 -1.70 -25.48
CA MET A 216 -8.23 -1.47 -26.62
C MET A 216 -7.57 -1.81 -27.96
N LEU A 217 -6.29 -1.46 -28.18
CA LEU A 217 -5.55 -1.85 -29.39
C LEU A 217 -5.45 -3.37 -29.51
N MET A 218 -5.28 -4.08 -28.39
CA MET A 218 -5.29 -5.54 -28.35
C MET A 218 -6.66 -6.11 -28.71
N ALA A 219 -7.74 -5.57 -28.13
CA ALA A 219 -9.11 -6.02 -28.32
C ALA A 219 -9.76 -5.59 -29.64
N SER A 220 -9.19 -4.60 -30.33
CA SER A 220 -9.74 -4.06 -31.59
C SER A 220 -9.91 -5.15 -32.64
N SER A 221 -11.09 -5.21 -33.26
CA SER A 221 -11.42 -6.20 -34.30
C SER A 221 -10.96 -5.79 -35.70
N GLU A 222 -10.72 -4.50 -35.93
CA GLU A 222 -10.33 -3.96 -37.24
C GLU A 222 -8.83 -3.69 -37.32
N LYS A 223 -8.07 -4.75 -37.62
CA LYS A 223 -6.63 -4.69 -37.82
C LYS A 223 -6.26 -4.87 -39.29
N GLN A 224 -5.05 -4.43 -39.63
CA GLN A 224 -4.40 -4.59 -40.93
C GLN A 224 -3.01 -5.18 -40.69
N ASP A 225 -2.57 -6.04 -41.60
CA ASP A 225 -1.25 -6.65 -41.57
C ASP A 225 -0.20 -5.73 -42.21
N LEU A 226 1.06 -5.93 -41.86
CA LEU A 226 2.18 -5.40 -42.63
C LEU A 226 2.24 -6.05 -44.02
N LEU A 227 3.06 -5.50 -44.91
CA LEU A 227 3.29 -6.11 -46.22
C LEU A 227 3.75 -7.58 -46.05
N PRO A 228 3.31 -8.50 -46.93
CA PRO A 228 3.61 -9.93 -46.77
C PRO A 228 5.11 -10.29 -46.78
N ASP A 229 5.94 -9.44 -47.38
CA ASP A 229 7.40 -9.58 -47.46
C ASP A 229 8.15 -8.86 -46.32
N TYR A 230 7.42 -8.19 -45.42
CA TYR A 230 8.03 -7.49 -44.29
C TYR A 230 8.54 -8.51 -43.25
N PRO A 231 9.73 -8.32 -42.67
CA PRO A 231 10.38 -9.33 -41.82
C PRO A 231 9.75 -9.49 -40.42
N TRP A 232 8.72 -8.71 -40.12
CA TRP A 232 7.96 -8.74 -38.88
C TRP A 232 6.48 -9.04 -39.15
N LYS A 233 5.88 -9.90 -38.33
CA LYS A 233 4.44 -10.20 -38.29
C LYS A 233 3.83 -9.45 -37.11
N ILE A 234 2.91 -8.55 -37.41
CA ILE A 234 2.08 -7.84 -36.43
C ILE A 234 0.82 -7.31 -37.11
N GLN A 235 -0.28 -7.29 -36.36
CA GLN A 235 -1.53 -6.70 -36.76
C GLN A 235 -1.68 -5.31 -36.13
N ILE A 236 -1.82 -4.28 -36.96
CA ILE A 236 -1.93 -2.88 -36.53
C ILE A 236 -3.37 -2.42 -36.72
N PRO A 237 -4.00 -1.70 -35.78
CA PRO A 237 -5.34 -1.16 -35.99
C PRO A 237 -5.43 -0.22 -37.20
N LYS A 238 -6.56 -0.24 -37.91
CA LYS A 238 -6.75 0.55 -39.15
C LYS A 238 -6.72 2.08 -38.94
N GLU A 239 -6.89 2.54 -37.72
CA GLU A 239 -6.77 3.97 -37.36
C GLU A 239 -5.34 4.52 -37.47
N TYR A 240 -4.35 3.65 -37.63
CA TYR A 240 -2.96 4.01 -37.88
C TYR A 240 -2.63 3.87 -39.37
N ILE A 241 -1.97 4.88 -39.93
CA ILE A 241 -1.42 4.82 -41.28
C ILE A 241 -0.07 4.09 -41.22
N ILE A 242 0.09 3.08 -42.06
CA ILE A 242 1.36 2.38 -42.27
C ILE A 242 2.05 2.98 -43.50
N LYS A 243 3.29 3.45 -43.36
CA LYS A 243 4.12 3.97 -44.46
C LYS A 243 5.42 3.17 -44.54
N TYR A 244 5.88 2.92 -45.75
CA TYR A 244 7.16 2.25 -46.00
C TYR A 244 8.14 3.21 -46.66
N SER A 245 9.39 3.18 -46.22
CA SER A 245 10.47 3.98 -46.79
C SER A 245 11.66 3.10 -47.14
N ALA A 246 12.38 3.49 -48.19
CA ALA A 246 13.63 2.86 -48.57
C ALA A 246 14.70 3.15 -47.51
N THR A 247 15.62 2.21 -47.33
CA THR A 247 16.80 2.39 -46.47
C THR A 247 18.08 2.24 -47.28
N ASP A 248 19.21 2.52 -46.65
CA ASP A 248 20.53 2.32 -47.27
C ASP A 248 20.77 0.85 -47.64
N ASN A 249 20.06 -0.06 -46.97
CA ASN A 249 19.99 -1.46 -47.36
C ASN A 249 18.87 -1.68 -48.37
N LYS A 250 19.25 -1.86 -49.65
CA LYS A 250 18.31 -1.97 -50.79
C LYS A 250 17.25 -3.06 -50.63
N ASP A 251 17.55 -4.10 -49.85
CA ASP A 251 16.67 -5.24 -49.65
C ASP A 251 15.74 -5.08 -48.43
N LEU A 252 15.92 -4.02 -47.62
CA LEU A 252 15.15 -3.79 -46.40
C LEU A 252 14.48 -2.42 -46.42
N ARG A 253 13.23 -2.40 -45.93
CA ARG A 253 12.43 -1.19 -45.81
C ARG A 253 12.27 -0.83 -44.34
N ALA A 254 12.24 0.46 -44.05
CA ALA A 254 11.72 0.94 -42.79
C ALA A 254 10.20 1.02 -42.88
N VAL A 255 9.52 0.80 -41.77
CA VAL A 255 8.07 1.00 -41.65
C VAL A 255 7.80 2.03 -40.57
N SER A 256 6.85 2.93 -40.82
CA SER A 256 6.37 3.88 -39.83
C SER A 256 4.87 3.79 -39.66
N PHE A 257 4.43 4.03 -38.43
CA PHE A 257 3.06 4.00 -37.96
C PHE A 257 2.71 5.38 -37.43
N GLN A 258 1.60 5.93 -37.90
CA GLN A 258 1.14 7.25 -37.49
C GLN A 258 -0.37 7.21 -37.26
N LYS A 259 -0.83 7.60 -36.06
CA LYS A 259 -2.26 7.70 -35.77
C LYS A 259 -2.88 8.81 -36.63
N LEU A 260 -4.05 8.56 -37.20
CA LEU A 260 -4.79 9.59 -37.93
C LEU A 260 -5.04 10.80 -37.02
N GLY A 261 -4.57 11.98 -37.45
CA GLY A 261 -4.72 13.23 -36.69
C GLY A 261 -3.66 13.48 -35.61
N SER A 262 -2.68 12.58 -35.41
CA SER A 262 -1.51 12.84 -34.56
C SER A 262 -0.23 13.07 -35.40
N ASN A 263 0.71 13.81 -34.82
CA ASN A 263 2.09 13.93 -35.31
C ASN A 263 3.02 12.89 -34.69
N ASP A 264 2.50 12.02 -33.82
CA ASP A 264 3.27 10.95 -33.21
C ASP A 264 3.58 9.86 -34.23
N ILE A 265 4.85 9.51 -34.34
CA ILE A 265 5.35 8.53 -35.29
C ILE A 265 6.13 7.48 -34.52
N ILE A 266 5.77 6.23 -34.76
CA ILE A 266 6.60 5.08 -34.41
C ILE A 266 7.25 4.56 -35.68
N GLU A 267 8.55 4.30 -35.65
CA GLU A 267 9.29 3.77 -36.79
C GLU A 267 10.05 2.51 -36.40
N ILE A 268 10.06 1.50 -37.26
CA ILE A 268 10.97 0.35 -37.19
C ILE A 268 11.94 0.45 -38.37
N TYR A 269 13.21 0.70 -38.05
CA TYR A 269 14.27 0.94 -39.02
C TYR A 269 15.31 -0.19 -38.99
N PRO A 270 15.63 -0.85 -40.13
CA PRO A 270 16.69 -1.86 -40.21
C PRO A 270 18.07 -1.24 -40.09
N LEU A 271 18.97 -1.84 -39.29
CA LEU A 271 20.36 -1.38 -39.17
C LEU A 271 21.35 -2.35 -39.81
N SER A 272 21.73 -3.40 -39.07
CA SER A 272 22.86 -4.25 -39.41
C SER A 272 22.64 -5.66 -38.88
N LYS A 273 23.53 -6.59 -39.26
CA LYS A 273 23.40 -7.99 -38.86
C LYS A 273 23.65 -8.17 -37.37
N ILE A 274 22.92 -9.10 -36.75
CA ILE A 274 23.15 -9.51 -35.37
C ILE A 274 24.63 -9.92 -35.21
N GLY A 275 25.31 -9.37 -34.21
CA GLY A 275 26.71 -9.66 -33.91
C GLY A 275 27.74 -8.97 -34.81
N SER A 276 27.35 -8.11 -35.76
CA SER A 276 28.34 -7.37 -36.57
C SER A 276 29.08 -6.29 -35.79
N LYS A 277 28.43 -5.73 -34.76
CA LYS A 277 28.94 -4.72 -33.83
C LYS A 277 28.21 -4.85 -32.49
N GLU A 278 28.72 -4.21 -31.45
CA GLU A 278 28.01 -4.07 -30.17
C GLU A 278 26.79 -3.14 -30.35
N LEU A 279 25.76 -3.36 -29.52
CA LEU A 279 24.47 -2.68 -29.66
C LEU A 279 24.59 -1.15 -29.50
N ASP A 280 25.46 -0.66 -28.62
CA ASP A 280 25.68 0.78 -28.44
C ASP A 280 26.25 1.44 -29.70
N PHE A 281 27.18 0.76 -30.38
CA PHE A 281 27.71 1.24 -31.65
C PHE A 281 26.65 1.22 -32.76
N MET A 282 25.79 0.19 -32.81
CA MET A 282 24.69 0.15 -33.75
C MET A 282 23.68 1.29 -33.53
N LEU A 283 23.35 1.60 -32.26
CA LEU A 283 22.48 2.72 -31.94
C LEU A 283 23.12 4.07 -32.33
N ASN A 284 24.42 4.22 -32.14
CA ASN A 284 25.12 5.42 -32.61
C ASN A 284 25.10 5.53 -34.15
N ASP A 285 25.24 4.41 -34.86
CA ASP A 285 25.10 4.37 -36.32
C ASP A 285 23.67 4.79 -36.74
N TYR A 286 22.63 4.35 -36.03
CA TYR A 286 21.25 4.82 -36.24
C TYR A 286 21.12 6.34 -36.10
N CYS A 287 21.65 6.92 -35.01
CA CYS A 287 21.62 8.37 -34.80
C CYS A 287 22.31 9.12 -35.94
N LYS A 288 23.44 8.60 -36.44
CA LYS A 288 24.15 9.21 -37.59
C LYS A 288 23.34 9.13 -38.88
N ILE A 289 22.72 7.98 -39.17
CA ILE A 289 21.88 7.78 -40.35
C ILE A 289 20.68 8.73 -40.34
N LYS A 290 20.08 8.95 -39.17
CA LYS A 290 18.93 9.85 -39.00
C LYS A 290 19.30 11.32 -38.92
N SER A 291 20.55 11.65 -38.64
CA SER A 291 21.01 13.03 -38.55
C SER A 291 21.18 13.64 -39.95
N THR A 292 20.69 14.86 -40.10
CA THR A 292 20.88 15.71 -41.28
C THR A 292 21.69 16.97 -40.89
N GLU A 293 21.93 17.88 -41.83
CA GLU A 293 22.58 19.16 -41.52
C GLU A 293 21.78 19.99 -40.49
N GLU A 294 20.45 19.86 -40.51
CA GLU A 294 19.52 20.62 -39.65
C GLU A 294 19.13 19.89 -38.36
N ILE A 295 19.15 18.56 -38.36
CA ILE A 295 18.66 17.73 -37.24
C ILE A 295 19.77 16.80 -36.79
N LYS A 296 20.15 16.88 -35.51
CA LYS A 296 21.16 15.98 -34.93
C LYS A 296 20.52 15.08 -33.88
N TYR A 297 20.70 13.78 -34.06
CA TYR A 297 20.31 12.77 -33.09
C TYR A 297 21.51 12.41 -32.20
N SER A 298 21.27 12.33 -30.90
CA SER A 298 22.26 11.82 -29.95
C SER A 298 21.61 10.92 -28.91
N VAL A 299 22.39 9.98 -28.39
CA VAL A 299 21.94 9.07 -27.32
C VAL A 299 22.02 9.81 -25.99
N MET A 300 20.90 9.86 -25.26
CA MET A 300 20.87 10.43 -23.91
C MET A 300 21.22 9.38 -22.86
N ASN A 301 20.51 8.25 -22.90
CA ASN A 301 20.70 7.15 -21.97
C ASN A 301 20.24 5.85 -22.61
N THR A 302 20.93 4.76 -22.27
CA THR A 302 20.57 3.40 -22.66
C THR A 302 20.70 2.48 -21.45
N ILE A 303 19.88 1.44 -21.46
CA ILE A 303 19.94 0.33 -20.51
C ILE A 303 19.88 -0.99 -21.28
N PRO A 304 20.70 -1.98 -20.90
CA PRO A 304 20.58 -3.33 -21.44
C PRO A 304 19.24 -3.94 -21.02
N THR A 305 18.55 -4.54 -21.97
CA THR A 305 17.26 -5.21 -21.73
C THR A 305 17.18 -6.53 -22.50
N GLY A 306 16.19 -7.36 -22.18
CA GLY A 306 15.89 -8.56 -22.94
C GLY A 306 14.81 -8.28 -23.98
N PHE A 307 15.02 -8.73 -25.22
CA PHE A 307 13.95 -8.87 -26.21
C PHE A 307 13.89 -10.32 -26.68
N ARG A 308 12.90 -11.06 -26.18
CA ARG A 308 12.77 -12.51 -26.38
C ARG A 308 14.08 -13.21 -25.94
N ASP A 309 14.68 -14.00 -26.81
CA ASP A 309 15.91 -14.75 -26.53
C ASP A 309 17.20 -13.95 -26.79
N TYR A 310 17.10 -12.65 -27.08
CA TYR A 310 18.23 -11.80 -27.44
C TYR A 310 18.43 -10.65 -26.46
N LEU A 311 19.69 -10.27 -26.26
CA LEU A 311 20.05 -8.99 -25.64
C LEU A 311 19.62 -7.84 -26.55
N SER A 312 19.09 -6.79 -25.94
CA SER A 312 18.61 -5.58 -26.56
C SER A 312 19.09 -4.35 -25.77
N LEU A 313 18.95 -3.16 -26.36
CA LEU A 313 19.09 -1.88 -25.67
C LEU A 313 17.76 -1.14 -25.75
N ARG A 314 17.30 -0.62 -24.60
CA ARG A 314 16.22 0.36 -24.52
C ARG A 314 16.79 1.67 -24.01
N GLY A 315 16.25 2.80 -24.44
CA GLY A 315 16.76 4.08 -24.01
C GLY A 315 16.00 5.27 -24.56
N ASN A 316 16.59 6.44 -24.42
CA ASN A 316 16.12 7.66 -25.06
C ASN A 316 17.22 8.24 -25.95
N ILE A 317 16.80 8.72 -27.11
CA ILE A 317 17.60 9.61 -27.97
C ILE A 317 16.96 10.99 -27.99
N VAL A 318 17.75 12.02 -28.23
CA VAL A 318 17.26 13.39 -28.36
C VAL A 318 17.47 13.88 -29.79
N SER A 319 16.49 14.61 -30.32
CA SER A 319 16.58 15.33 -31.58
C SER A 319 15.87 16.67 -31.43
N ASN A 320 16.60 17.78 -31.63
CA ASN A 320 16.08 19.15 -31.55
C ASN A 320 15.21 19.37 -30.29
N ASP A 321 15.76 19.02 -29.12
CA ASP A 321 15.12 19.08 -27.80
C ASP A 321 13.88 18.19 -27.59
N LYS A 322 13.59 17.27 -28.52
CA LYS A 322 12.57 16.23 -28.34
C LYS A 322 13.21 14.92 -27.93
N ASN A 323 12.73 14.39 -26.80
CA ASN A 323 13.11 13.06 -26.33
C ASN A 323 12.28 12.00 -27.06
N MET A 324 12.97 11.03 -27.63
CA MET A 324 12.38 9.91 -28.34
C MET A 324 12.75 8.62 -27.63
N GLU A 325 11.75 7.77 -27.41
CA GLU A 325 11.97 6.45 -26.85
C GLU A 325 12.45 5.50 -27.93
N ILE A 326 13.44 4.65 -27.61
CA ILE A 326 13.97 3.65 -28.53
C ILE A 326 14.12 2.29 -27.88
N ILE A 327 14.01 1.26 -28.71
CA ILE A 327 14.41 -0.10 -28.37
C ILE A 327 15.01 -0.81 -29.59
N MET A 328 16.06 -1.58 -29.38
CA MET A 328 16.67 -2.39 -30.42
C MET A 328 15.96 -3.75 -30.51
N LEU A 329 15.57 -4.17 -31.71
CA LEU A 329 14.82 -5.40 -31.95
C LEU A 329 15.64 -6.35 -32.83
N PRO A 330 16.36 -7.31 -32.24
CA PRO A 330 16.98 -8.40 -33.00
C PRO A 330 15.90 -9.27 -33.66
N ASN A 331 16.00 -9.46 -34.98
CA ASN A 331 15.08 -10.30 -35.73
C ASN A 331 15.76 -11.64 -36.08
N SER A 332 15.25 -12.73 -35.53
CA SER A 332 15.81 -14.07 -35.75
C SER A 332 15.54 -14.64 -37.15
N PHE A 333 14.55 -14.13 -37.88
CA PHE A 333 14.19 -14.63 -39.21
C PHE A 333 15.25 -14.27 -40.26
N ASN A 334 15.69 -13.01 -40.27
CA ASN A 334 16.65 -12.50 -41.25
C ASN A 334 18.01 -12.13 -40.64
N GLY A 335 18.16 -12.26 -39.33
CA GLY A 335 19.41 -11.97 -38.61
C GLY A 335 19.76 -10.48 -38.59
N ILE A 336 18.78 -9.59 -38.70
CA ILE A 336 18.98 -8.13 -38.72
C ILE A 336 18.50 -7.52 -37.41
N VAL A 337 19.27 -6.56 -36.89
CA VAL A 337 18.87 -5.72 -35.77
C VAL A 337 18.13 -4.51 -36.31
N TYR A 338 16.94 -4.27 -35.76
CA TYR A 338 16.11 -3.10 -36.04
C TYR A 338 16.18 -2.13 -34.87
N VAL A 339 15.92 -0.84 -35.13
CA VAL A 339 15.60 0.13 -34.08
C VAL A 339 14.13 0.47 -34.21
N MET A 340 13.36 0.22 -33.16
CA MET A 340 12.04 0.79 -33.01
C MET A 340 12.16 2.08 -32.22
N SER A 341 11.63 3.18 -32.76
CA SER A 341 11.67 4.50 -32.12
C SER A 341 10.28 5.14 -32.09
N SER A 342 10.00 5.93 -31.06
CA SER A 342 8.75 6.70 -30.90
C SER A 342 9.06 8.17 -30.61
N THR A 343 8.33 9.08 -31.26
CA THR A 343 8.40 10.52 -30.95
C THR A 343 7.71 10.90 -29.65
N LYS A 344 6.87 10.01 -29.11
CA LYS A 344 6.12 10.20 -27.85
C LYS A 344 6.62 9.18 -26.82
N GLN A 345 6.98 9.66 -25.62
CA GLN A 345 7.30 8.78 -24.50
C GLN A 345 6.07 8.01 -24.05
N ASN A 346 6.25 6.73 -23.70
CA ASN A 346 5.17 5.84 -23.24
C ASN A 346 4.01 5.68 -24.26
N ASP A 347 4.32 5.73 -25.56
CA ASP A 347 3.29 5.59 -26.59
C ASP A 347 2.57 4.22 -26.49
N PRO A 348 1.23 4.18 -26.37
CA PRO A 348 0.46 2.94 -26.29
C PRO A 348 0.71 1.98 -27.46
N LEU A 349 0.86 2.51 -28.68
CA LEU A 349 1.14 1.73 -29.87
C LEU A 349 2.57 1.17 -29.83
N PHE A 350 3.54 1.91 -29.30
CA PHE A 350 4.91 1.43 -29.17
C PHE A 350 4.97 0.21 -28.24
N GLY A 351 4.29 0.29 -27.10
CA GLY A 351 4.13 -0.84 -26.17
C GLY A 351 3.39 -2.02 -26.81
N TYR A 352 2.26 -1.75 -27.49
CA TYR A 352 1.51 -2.77 -28.22
C TYR A 352 2.38 -3.49 -29.25
N ILE A 353 3.17 -2.74 -30.05
CA ILE A 353 4.07 -3.32 -31.04
C ILE A 353 5.12 -4.19 -30.36
N LEU A 354 5.78 -3.68 -29.32
CA LEU A 354 6.82 -4.41 -28.61
C LEU A 354 6.33 -5.77 -28.07
N GLU A 355 5.13 -5.81 -27.51
CA GLU A 355 4.54 -7.03 -26.92
C GLU A 355 4.07 -8.04 -27.98
N ASN A 356 3.61 -7.56 -29.14
CA ASN A 356 2.93 -8.40 -30.13
C ASN A 356 3.74 -8.69 -31.40
N ILE A 357 4.84 -7.97 -31.64
CA ILE A 357 5.65 -8.11 -32.85
C ILE A 357 6.43 -9.43 -32.83
N LYS A 358 6.28 -10.24 -33.87
CA LYS A 358 6.96 -11.53 -34.02
C LYS A 358 7.81 -11.55 -35.29
N PRO A 359 9.00 -12.18 -35.30
CA PRO A 359 9.73 -12.43 -36.55
C PRO A 359 8.86 -13.20 -37.54
N MET A 360 8.97 -12.87 -38.83
CA MET A 360 8.32 -13.64 -39.89
C MET A 360 8.75 -15.12 -39.80
N GLY A 361 7.82 -16.07 -40.02
CA GLY A 361 8.12 -17.50 -39.91
C GLY A 361 8.22 -18.06 -38.49
N SER A 362 8.01 -17.27 -37.44
CA SER A 362 7.80 -17.80 -36.09
C SER A 362 6.46 -18.57 -36.01
N LYS A 363 6.44 -19.67 -35.23
CA LYS A 363 5.19 -20.39 -34.93
C LYS A 363 4.30 -19.51 -34.04
N ASP A 364 2.99 -19.52 -34.31
CA ASP A 364 2.01 -18.72 -33.58
C ASP A 364 1.93 -19.06 -32.09
#